data_AF-A0A1G5KQZ4-F1
#
_entry.id   AF-A0A1G5KQZ4-F1
#
_cell.length_a   1.000
_cell.length_b   1.000
_cell.length_c   1.000
_cell.angle_alpha   90.00
_cell.angle_beta   90.00
_cell.angle_gamma   90.00
#
_symmetry.space_group_name_H-M   'P 1'
#
loop_
_entity.id
_entity.type
_entity.pdbx_description
1 polymer ?
#
loop_
_entity_poly.entity_id
_entity_poly.type
_entity_poly.pdbx_seq_one_letter_code
_entity_poly.pdbx_strand_id
1 'polypeptide(L)'
;MRKLRNLTASVALAAGLMLFSTSPASAAIGWGDSFETAEVMYSSVAQNSSYSATVRLDSMSDNDFYVVDNTNGTSEITYSVIATPPANFDIVMGVIKMNASGAILSIQMDNWNGPGYAEAISWNAKPGEKVYFRIMDNGINNYNEPYTITFKRTS
;
A
#
# COMPACT_ATOMS: atom_id res chain seq x y z
N MET A 1 31.77 60.11 14.74
CA MET A 1 32.29 58.85 14.15
C MET A 1 31.17 57.81 14.13
N ARG A 2 30.49 57.61 12.99
CA ARG A 2 29.47 56.56 12.80
C ARG A 2 30.16 55.30 12.32
N LYS A 3 30.08 54.20 13.08
CA LYS A 3 30.43 52.85 12.61
C LYS A 3 29.14 52.05 12.50
N LEU A 4 28.60 51.94 11.28
CA LEU A 4 27.56 50.97 10.98
C LEU A 4 28.20 49.58 10.87
N ARG A 5 27.63 48.63 11.61
CA ARG A 5 28.07 47.24 11.69
C ARG A 5 27.64 46.47 10.45
N ASN A 6 28.53 45.63 9.97
CA ASN A 6 28.36 44.70 8.84
C ASN A 6 27.14 43.79 9.09
N LEU A 7 26.16 43.81 8.18
CA LEU A 7 25.12 42.78 8.12
C LEU A 7 25.74 41.50 7.56
N THR A 8 25.67 40.45 8.35
CA THR A 8 26.21 39.11 8.13
C THR A 8 25.38 38.35 7.09
N ALA A 9 26.05 37.91 6.03
CA ALA A 9 25.57 36.93 5.06
C ALA A 9 25.53 35.53 5.70
N SER A 10 24.38 35.07 6.21
CA SER A 10 24.30 33.76 6.90
C SER A 10 22.92 33.09 6.91
N VAL A 11 22.06 33.25 5.89
CA VAL A 11 20.75 32.53 5.84
C VAL A 11 20.40 32.01 4.43
N ALA A 12 21.36 31.47 3.69
CA ALA A 12 21.07 30.82 2.40
C ALA A 12 21.75 29.44 2.27
N LEU A 13 21.86 28.71 3.39
CA LEU A 13 22.44 27.37 3.45
C LEU A 13 21.57 26.45 4.32
N ALA A 14 20.31 26.25 3.92
CA ALA A 14 19.41 25.27 4.53
C ALA A 14 18.37 24.73 3.53
N ALA A 15 18.70 24.71 2.24
CA ALA A 15 17.94 24.01 1.20
C ALA A 15 18.61 22.67 0.83
N GLY A 16 19.31 22.06 1.79
CA GLY A 16 19.85 20.72 1.69
C GLY A 16 18.90 19.74 2.39
N LEU A 17 18.60 18.64 1.70
CA LEU A 17 17.96 17.44 2.24
C LEU A 17 16.47 17.52 2.60
N MET A 18 15.62 17.74 1.61
CA MET A 18 14.38 16.95 1.53
C MET A 18 14.51 15.98 0.36
N LEU A 19 15.49 15.09 0.50
CA LEU A 19 15.48 13.79 -0.14
C LEU A 19 14.20 13.09 0.35
N PHE A 20 13.16 13.07 -0.48
CA PHE A 20 12.17 12.01 -0.40
C PHE A 20 12.90 10.72 -0.75
N SER A 21 13.59 10.16 0.24
CA SER A 21 13.90 8.74 0.24
C SER A 21 12.58 8.04 0.51
N THR A 22 11.79 7.86 -0.54
CA THR A 22 10.97 6.66 -0.62
C THR A 22 11.96 5.52 -0.59
N SER A 23 12.25 4.99 0.59
CA SER A 23 13.01 3.75 0.70
C SER A 23 12.32 2.75 -0.22
N PRO A 24 12.98 2.19 -1.25
CA PRO A 24 12.47 0.97 -1.83
C PRO A 24 12.53 -0.03 -0.67
N ALA A 25 11.37 -0.37 -0.10
CA ALA A 25 11.28 -1.48 0.82
C ALA A 25 11.83 -2.68 0.05
N SER A 26 13.07 -3.06 0.36
CA SER A 26 13.70 -4.23 -0.20
C SER A 26 12.83 -5.42 0.18
N ALA A 27 12.34 -6.16 -0.82
CA ALA A 27 11.53 -7.36 -0.68
C ALA A 27 12.04 -8.23 0.48
N ALA A 28 11.33 -8.17 1.60
CA ALA A 28 11.56 -9.12 2.68
C ALA A 28 10.92 -10.43 2.21
N ILE A 29 11.67 -11.53 2.31
CA ILE A 29 11.08 -12.86 2.17
C ILE A 29 10.06 -13.01 3.30
N GLY A 30 8.85 -13.44 2.96
CA GLY A 30 7.73 -13.58 3.88
C GLY A 30 7.02 -12.27 4.23
N TRP A 31 6.90 -11.36 3.25
CA TRP A 31 6.24 -10.07 3.42
C TRP A 31 4.72 -10.21 3.44
N GLY A 32 4.12 -10.04 4.62
CA GLY A 32 2.67 -9.95 4.71
C GLY A 32 1.93 -11.25 4.35
N ASP A 33 2.55 -12.41 4.50
CA ASP A 33 2.04 -13.73 4.08
C ASP A 33 0.71 -14.20 4.70
N SER A 34 0.17 -13.44 5.66
CA SER A 34 -0.99 -13.82 6.45
C SER A 34 -1.83 -12.62 6.87
N PHE A 35 -3.04 -12.86 7.37
CA PHE A 35 -3.87 -11.79 7.93
C PHE A 35 -3.22 -11.11 9.13
N GLU A 36 -2.45 -11.85 9.92
CA GLU A 36 -1.76 -11.39 11.12
C GLU A 36 -0.53 -10.54 10.80
N THR A 37 0.14 -10.83 9.69
CA THR A 37 1.33 -10.11 9.21
C THR A 37 1.00 -9.09 8.12
N ALA A 38 -0.28 -8.95 7.76
CA ALA A 38 -0.73 -8.09 6.68
C ALA A 38 -0.22 -6.65 6.86
N GLU A 39 0.28 -6.10 5.77
CA GLU A 39 0.87 -4.77 5.76
C GLU A 39 -0.22 -3.68 5.83
N VAL A 40 -0.07 -2.75 6.77
CA VAL A 40 -1.11 -1.77 7.09
C VAL A 40 -1.01 -0.56 6.16
N MET A 41 -1.88 -0.50 5.14
CA MET A 41 -1.96 0.64 4.22
C MET A 41 -2.65 1.85 4.86
N TYR A 42 -3.63 1.59 5.73
CA TYR A 42 -4.35 2.58 6.51
C TYR A 42 -4.78 2.00 7.85
N SER A 43 -4.71 2.79 8.91
CA SER A 43 -5.47 2.52 10.12
C SER A 43 -6.11 3.80 10.68
N SER A 44 -7.17 3.66 11.48
CA SER A 44 -7.79 4.81 12.15
C SER A 44 -6.84 5.56 13.11
N VAL A 45 -5.77 4.88 13.57
CA VAL A 45 -4.71 5.44 14.42
C VAL A 45 -3.60 6.10 13.58
N ALA A 46 -3.28 5.52 12.42
CA ALA A 46 -2.30 6.04 11.46
C ALA A 46 -2.99 6.31 10.10
N GLN A 47 -3.58 7.51 10.00
CA GLN A 47 -4.48 7.90 8.91
C GLN A 47 -3.74 8.35 7.65
N ASN A 48 -2.94 7.47 7.07
CA ASN A 48 -2.24 7.75 5.81
C ASN A 48 -3.26 8.04 4.70
N SER A 49 -3.08 9.13 3.95
CA SER A 49 -3.92 9.45 2.78
C SER A 49 -3.52 8.64 1.54
N SER A 50 -2.30 8.10 1.54
CA SER A 50 -1.78 7.24 0.49
C SER A 50 -0.74 6.27 1.05
N TYR A 51 -0.60 5.13 0.39
CA TYR A 51 0.44 4.15 0.63
C TYR A 51 0.94 3.58 -0.70
N SER A 52 2.21 3.22 -0.77
CA SER A 52 2.78 2.54 -1.94
C SER A 52 3.90 1.61 -1.50
N ALA A 53 3.93 0.42 -2.08
CA ALA A 53 5.03 -0.53 -1.90
C ALA A 53 5.36 -1.22 -3.22
N THR A 54 6.64 -1.59 -3.36
CA THR A 54 7.14 -2.38 -4.48
C THR A 54 7.76 -3.63 -3.90
N VAL A 55 7.12 -4.77 -4.12
CA VAL A 55 7.47 -6.06 -3.49
C VAL A 55 7.44 -7.17 -4.53
N ARG A 56 8.01 -8.33 -4.19
CA ARG A 56 7.99 -9.52 -5.03
C ARG A 56 7.09 -10.55 -4.37
N LEU A 57 6.36 -11.30 -5.19
CA LEU A 57 5.88 -12.60 -4.76
C LEU A 57 7.08 -13.56 -4.73
N ASP A 58 7.28 -14.24 -3.61
CA ASP A 58 8.38 -15.15 -3.36
C ASP A 58 8.28 -16.44 -4.20
N SER A 59 7.05 -16.85 -4.56
CA SER A 59 6.78 -18.06 -5.33
C SER A 59 5.36 -18.08 -5.92
N MET A 60 5.04 -19.13 -6.70
CA MET A 60 3.70 -19.34 -7.23
C MET A 60 2.62 -19.58 -6.16
N SER A 61 3.02 -19.98 -4.94
CA SER A 61 2.10 -20.22 -3.83
C SER A 61 2.04 -19.04 -2.86
N ASP A 62 2.79 -17.98 -3.15
CA ASP A 62 2.92 -16.84 -2.24
C ASP A 62 1.69 -15.93 -2.24
N ASN A 63 1.48 -15.23 -1.14
CA ASN A 63 0.32 -14.38 -0.93
C ASN A 63 0.67 -13.17 -0.08
N ASP A 64 0.72 -11.99 -0.69
CA ASP A 64 0.94 -10.78 0.08
C ASP A 64 -0.40 -10.20 0.52
N PHE A 65 -0.58 -10.05 1.83
CA PHE A 65 -1.75 -9.42 2.41
C PHE A 65 -1.46 -7.97 2.81
N TYR A 66 -2.41 -7.11 2.48
CA TYR A 66 -2.45 -5.71 2.89
C TYR A 66 -3.78 -5.42 3.57
N VAL A 67 -3.81 -4.47 4.49
CA VAL A 67 -5.02 -4.16 5.26
C VAL A 67 -5.30 -2.67 5.34
N VAL A 68 -6.59 -2.36 5.19
CA VAL A 68 -7.21 -1.11 5.60
C VAL A 68 -8.00 -1.40 6.87
N ASP A 69 -7.53 -0.89 8.01
CA ASP A 69 -8.11 -1.15 9.32
C ASP A 69 -8.90 0.06 9.83
N ASN A 70 -10.22 -0.01 9.72
CA ASN A 70 -11.12 1.01 10.24
C ASN A 70 -11.89 0.52 11.49
N THR A 71 -11.36 -0.47 12.21
CA THR A 71 -12.05 -1.05 13.37
C THR A 71 -12.28 -0.05 14.48
N ASN A 72 -11.31 0.82 14.73
CA ASN A 72 -11.38 1.88 15.74
C ASN A 72 -11.69 3.25 15.10
N GLY A 73 -12.21 3.29 13.88
CA GLY A 73 -12.58 4.53 13.20
C GLY A 73 -13.93 5.09 13.68
N THR A 74 -14.17 6.36 13.37
CA THR A 74 -15.44 7.04 13.70
C THR A 74 -16.30 7.34 12.48
N SER A 75 -15.75 7.22 11.27
CA SER A 75 -16.44 7.44 10.00
C SER A 75 -16.09 6.35 8.99
N GLU A 76 -16.94 6.17 7.99
CA GLU A 76 -16.59 5.38 6.81
C GLU A 76 -15.42 6.05 6.07
N ILE A 77 -14.55 5.24 5.50
CA ILE A 77 -13.51 5.67 4.58
C ILE A 77 -13.74 5.03 3.22
N THR A 78 -13.46 5.78 2.15
CA THR A 78 -13.44 5.26 0.79
C THR A 78 -12.05 5.36 0.22
N TYR A 79 -11.68 4.43 -0.64
CA TYR A 79 -10.33 4.34 -1.19
C TYR A 79 -10.31 3.57 -2.50
N SER A 80 -9.22 3.77 -3.24
CA SER A 80 -8.83 2.97 -4.39
C SER A 80 -7.52 2.24 -4.10
N VAL A 81 -7.44 0.98 -4.53
CA VAL A 81 -6.21 0.18 -4.53
C VAL A 81 -5.92 -0.26 -5.96
N ILE A 82 -4.66 -0.14 -6.36
CA ILE A 82 -4.17 -0.56 -7.68
C ILE A 82 -2.91 -1.38 -7.46
N ALA A 83 -2.90 -2.62 -7.96
CA ALA A 83 -1.70 -3.46 -8.02
C ALA A 83 -1.28 -3.59 -9.48
N THR A 84 -0.05 -3.15 -9.76
CA THR A 84 0.53 -3.12 -11.10
C THR A 84 1.65 -4.14 -11.20
N PRO A 85 1.47 -5.24 -11.93
CA PRO A 85 2.53 -6.20 -12.17
C PRO A 85 3.50 -5.70 -13.26
N PRO A 86 4.71 -6.28 -13.34
CA PRO A 86 5.60 -6.07 -14.48
C PRO A 86 5.04 -6.73 -15.76
N ALA A 87 5.54 -6.34 -16.93
CA ALA A 87 4.89 -6.57 -18.23
C ALA A 87 4.53 -8.03 -18.58
N ASN A 88 5.24 -9.01 -18.05
CA ASN A 88 5.00 -10.44 -18.32
C ASN A 88 4.51 -11.20 -17.08
N PHE A 89 4.05 -10.47 -16.05
CA PHE A 89 3.60 -11.04 -14.80
C PHE A 89 2.10 -10.81 -14.69
N ASP A 90 1.36 -11.86 -14.36
CA ASP A 90 -0.08 -11.83 -14.16
C ASP A 90 -0.40 -12.04 -12.66
N ILE A 91 -1.23 -11.17 -12.10
CA ILE A 91 -1.60 -11.20 -10.69
C ILE A 91 -3.12 -11.19 -10.54
N VAL A 92 -3.59 -11.75 -9.43
CA VAL A 92 -4.98 -11.62 -8.99
C VAL A 92 -5.03 -10.77 -7.72
N MET A 93 -6.00 -9.87 -7.63
CA MET A 93 -6.32 -9.17 -6.38
C MET A 93 -7.58 -9.76 -5.74
N GLY A 94 -7.41 -10.48 -4.64
CA GLY A 94 -8.50 -10.87 -3.76
C GLY A 94 -8.81 -9.79 -2.73
N VAL A 95 -10.08 -9.61 -2.39
CA VAL A 95 -10.52 -8.58 -1.46
C VAL A 95 -11.48 -9.19 -0.45
N ILE A 96 -11.15 -9.08 0.83
CA ILE A 96 -11.84 -9.76 1.93
C ILE A 96 -12.22 -8.73 2.98
N LYS A 97 -13.52 -8.50 3.13
CA LYS A 97 -14.06 -7.56 4.11
C LYS A 97 -14.51 -8.31 5.35
N MET A 98 -14.11 -7.85 6.52
CA MET A 98 -14.43 -8.43 7.80
C MET A 98 -14.94 -7.39 8.78
N ASN A 99 -15.77 -7.81 9.73
CA ASN A 99 -16.10 -6.98 10.89
C ASN A 99 -15.03 -7.12 12.00
N ALA A 100 -15.18 -6.35 13.08
CA ALA A 100 -14.24 -6.33 14.20
C ALA A 100 -14.11 -7.67 14.96
N SER A 101 -15.09 -8.57 14.85
CA SER A 101 -15.01 -9.92 15.43
C SER A 101 -14.35 -10.93 14.49
N GLY A 102 -13.85 -10.51 13.33
CA GLY A 102 -13.23 -11.37 12.32
C GLY A 102 -14.23 -12.14 11.45
N ALA A 103 -15.53 -11.84 11.52
CA ALA A 103 -16.50 -12.46 10.63
C ALA A 103 -16.40 -11.84 9.24
N ILE A 104 -16.31 -12.69 8.21
CA ILE A 104 -16.27 -12.28 6.81
C ILE A 104 -17.64 -11.72 6.42
N LEU A 105 -17.65 -10.50 5.89
CA LEU A 105 -18.81 -9.80 5.38
C LEU A 105 -18.94 -9.94 3.86
N SER A 106 -17.82 -9.94 3.14
CA SER A 106 -17.78 -10.15 1.70
C SER A 106 -16.40 -10.61 1.22
N ILE A 107 -16.39 -11.29 0.07
CA ILE A 107 -15.19 -11.67 -0.67
C ILE A 107 -15.42 -11.30 -2.13
N GLN A 108 -14.43 -10.66 -2.76
CA GLN A 108 -14.41 -10.35 -4.18
C GLN A 108 -13.04 -10.70 -4.76
N MET A 109 -12.98 -11.00 -6.05
CA MET A 109 -11.75 -11.24 -6.79
C MET A 109 -11.73 -10.32 -8.02
N ASP A 110 -10.58 -9.71 -8.30
CA ASP A 110 -10.28 -8.93 -9.50
C ASP A 110 -9.16 -9.66 -10.27
N ASN A 111 -9.49 -10.11 -11.48
CA ASN A 111 -8.60 -10.84 -12.39
C ASN A 111 -9.09 -10.70 -13.84
N TRP A 112 -9.11 -9.47 -14.36
CA TRP A 112 -9.72 -9.21 -15.67
C TRP A 112 -8.74 -8.73 -16.73
N ASN A 113 -7.59 -8.20 -16.34
CA ASN A 113 -6.74 -7.47 -17.28
C ASN A 113 -5.61 -8.32 -17.87
N GLY A 114 -5.22 -9.39 -17.18
CA GLY A 114 -4.20 -10.33 -17.61
C GLY A 114 -2.77 -9.79 -17.46
N PRO A 115 -1.77 -10.45 -18.08
CA PRO A 115 -0.36 -10.18 -17.82
C PRO A 115 0.05 -8.73 -18.10
N GLY A 116 0.76 -8.12 -17.15
CA GLY A 116 1.33 -6.78 -17.26
C GLY A 116 0.34 -5.62 -17.08
N TYR A 117 -0.96 -5.91 -16.92
CA TYR A 117 -1.97 -4.91 -16.66
C TYR A 117 -2.34 -4.86 -15.18
N ALA A 118 -2.68 -3.67 -14.71
CA ALA A 118 -2.97 -3.46 -13.29
C ALA A 118 -4.38 -3.97 -12.92
N GLU A 119 -4.48 -4.63 -11.77
CA GLU A 119 -5.75 -4.91 -11.10
C GLU A 119 -6.11 -3.72 -10.19
N ALA A 120 -7.35 -3.24 -10.25
CA ALA A 120 -7.73 -1.97 -9.66
C ALA A 120 -9.15 -2.00 -9.12
N ILE A 121 -9.29 -1.78 -7.81
CA ILE A 121 -10.58 -1.79 -7.14
C ILE A 121 -10.76 -0.56 -6.25
N SER A 122 -12.00 -0.07 -6.18
CA SER A 122 -12.41 0.91 -5.17
C SER A 122 -13.31 0.25 -4.14
N TRP A 123 -13.07 0.53 -2.86
CA TRP A 123 -13.88 -0.01 -1.77
C TRP A 123 -14.08 0.98 -0.63
N ASN A 124 -14.82 0.53 0.38
CA ASN A 124 -15.01 1.26 1.62
C ASN A 124 -14.86 0.36 2.84
N ALA A 125 -14.47 0.98 3.95
CA ALA A 125 -14.45 0.38 5.27
C ALA A 125 -15.22 1.28 6.23
N LYS A 126 -16.29 0.76 6.82
CA LYS A 126 -17.08 1.41 7.87
C LYS A 126 -16.36 1.30 9.22
N PRO A 127 -16.74 2.13 10.21
CA PRO A 127 -16.34 1.92 11.58
C PRO A 127 -16.59 0.47 12.02
N GLY A 128 -15.59 -0.16 12.61
CA GLY A 128 -15.69 -1.56 13.04
C GLY A 128 -15.39 -2.59 11.96
N GLU A 129 -14.89 -2.20 10.79
CA GLU A 129 -14.54 -3.11 9.69
C GLU A 129 -13.04 -3.09 9.38
N LYS A 130 -12.53 -4.23 8.89
CA LYS A 130 -11.26 -4.34 8.19
C LYS A 130 -11.48 -4.81 6.78
N VAL A 131 -10.64 -4.34 5.89
CA VAL A 131 -10.61 -4.79 4.50
C VAL A 131 -9.19 -5.25 4.18
N TYR A 132 -9.07 -6.52 3.83
CA TYR A 132 -7.84 -7.13 3.38
C TYR A 132 -7.80 -7.21 1.86
N PHE A 133 -6.62 -6.97 1.31
CA PHE A 133 -6.27 -7.18 -0.08
C PHE A 133 -5.22 -8.28 -0.12
N ARG A 134 -5.43 -9.29 -0.95
CA ARG A 134 -4.52 -10.41 -1.13
C ARG A 134 -4.03 -10.38 -2.57
N ILE A 135 -2.74 -10.15 -2.76
CA ILE A 135 -2.11 -10.25 -4.08
C ILE A 135 -1.59 -11.67 -4.26
N MET A 136 -1.93 -12.27 -5.40
CA MET A 136 -1.60 -13.66 -5.70
C MET A 136 -1.07 -13.80 -7.11
N ASP A 137 -0.31 -14.86 -7.32
CA ASP A 137 0.08 -15.34 -8.62
C ASP A 137 -1.14 -15.72 -9.50
N ASN A 138 -1.04 -15.45 -10.80
CA ASN A 138 -1.97 -15.93 -11.81
C ASN A 138 -1.25 -16.57 -13.01
N GLY A 139 -0.46 -17.63 -12.79
CA GLY A 139 0.09 -18.44 -13.88
C GLY A 139 1.59 -18.65 -13.77
N ILE A 140 2.30 -18.49 -14.88
CA ILE A 140 3.76 -18.70 -14.93
C ILE A 140 4.42 -17.32 -14.96
N ASN A 141 4.95 -16.92 -13.80
CA ASN A 141 5.51 -15.60 -13.61
C ASN A 141 7.02 -15.62 -13.32
N ASN A 142 7.68 -14.47 -13.53
CA ASN A 142 9.07 -14.26 -13.11
C ASN A 142 9.11 -13.66 -11.70
N TYR A 143 9.24 -14.49 -10.68
CA TYR A 143 9.29 -14.09 -9.25
C TYR A 143 10.51 -13.22 -8.87
N ASN A 144 11.43 -12.95 -9.81
CA ASN A 144 12.51 -11.98 -9.60
C ASN A 144 12.11 -10.53 -9.91
N GLU A 145 10.94 -10.31 -10.52
CA GLU A 145 10.42 -8.98 -10.83
C GLU A 145 9.35 -8.57 -9.82
N PRO A 146 9.45 -7.35 -9.24
CA PRO A 146 8.47 -6.90 -8.28
C PRO A 146 7.23 -6.33 -8.96
N TYR A 147 6.08 -6.44 -8.30
CA TYR A 147 4.90 -5.63 -8.60
C TYR A 147 4.87 -4.41 -7.68
N THR A 148 4.02 -3.43 -8.01
CA THR A 148 3.77 -2.27 -7.15
C THR A 148 2.30 -2.24 -6.73
N ILE A 149 2.04 -2.07 -5.45
CA ILE A 149 0.69 -1.79 -4.94
C ILE A 149 0.61 -0.35 -4.45
N THR A 150 -0.48 0.30 -4.79
CA THR A 150 -0.79 1.66 -4.35
C THR A 150 -2.17 1.70 -3.72
N PHE A 151 -2.27 2.42 -2.62
CA PHE A 151 -3.53 2.75 -1.97
C PHE A 151 -3.66 4.26 -1.95
N LYS A 152 -4.87 4.75 -2.19
CA LYS A 152 -5.22 6.16 -2.08
C LYS A 152 -6.59 6.29 -1.44
N ARG A 153 -6.66 7.03 -0.34
CA ARG A 153 -7.93 7.43 0.26
C ARG A 153 -8.62 8.47 -0.64
N THR A 154 -9.91 8.27 -0.86
CA THR A 154 -10.74 9.12 -1.71
C THR A 154 -11.78 9.92 -0.91
N SER A 155 -12.19 9.45 0.28
CA SER A 155 -12.97 10.21 1.25
C SER A 155 -12.77 9.71 2.68
#